data_AF-A0A6G9N5Z9-F1
#
_entry.id   AF-A0A6G9N5Z9-F1
#
_cell.length_a   1.000
_cell.length_b   1.000
_cell.length_c   1.000
_cell.angle_alpha   90.00
_cell.angle_beta   90.00
_cell.angle_gamma   90.00
#
_symmetry.space_group_name_H-M   'P 1'
#
loop_
_entity.id
_entity.type
_entity.pdbx_description
1 polymer ?
#
loop_
_entity_poly.entity_id
_entity_poly.type
_entity_poly.pdbx_seq_one_letter_code
_entity_poly.pdbx_strand_id
1 'polypeptide(L)'
;MAEIPVEKKSGGKGWLWLILLLLIVAALAWWLFDEAAEGDLDGDDEVVLEQAEPVTTDTTGMAETAGAGEMTIAAITANPSEYYGREGFSGTVTVGGPLTDRGFWIENDGARMFAIVIDQPRERPVDINVGATLDITGGTIRQPSEIEDLAGDDLDADTIDAMEGQQAVLVVSERNIDISEAA
;
A
#
# COMPACT_ATOMS: atom_id res chain seq x y z
N MET A 1 41.84 60.59 10.70
CA MET A 1 40.53 60.11 11.19
C MET A 1 39.67 59.93 9.95
N ALA A 2 39.31 58.69 9.61
CA ALA A 2 38.59 58.37 8.37
C ALA A 2 37.15 57.99 8.73
N GLU A 3 36.19 58.73 8.20
CA GLU A 3 34.77 58.45 8.31
C GLU A 3 34.40 57.43 7.21
N ILE A 4 33.90 56.27 7.62
CA ILE A 4 33.48 55.19 6.71
C ILE A 4 31.96 55.31 6.52
N PRO A 5 31.45 55.64 5.32
CA PRO A 5 30.02 55.67 5.08
C PRO A 5 29.49 54.24 5.01
N VAL A 6 28.64 53.88 5.97
CA VAL A 6 27.91 52.61 5.94
C VAL A 6 26.65 52.76 5.08
N GLU A 7 26.73 52.33 3.82
CA GLU A 7 25.54 52.21 2.97
C GLU A 7 24.60 51.14 3.54
N LYS A 8 23.40 51.54 3.97
CA LYS A 8 22.33 50.60 4.30
C LYS A 8 21.86 49.95 3.00
N LYS A 9 22.23 48.69 2.79
CA LYS A 9 21.66 47.83 1.76
C LYS A 9 20.16 47.70 2.05
N SER A 10 19.37 48.57 1.43
CA SER A 10 17.92 48.47 1.39
C SER A 10 17.56 47.24 0.57
N GLY A 11 17.62 46.07 1.21
CA GLY A 11 17.11 44.82 0.67
C GLY A 11 15.59 44.89 0.64
N GLY A 12 15.05 45.61 -0.35
CA GLY A 12 13.61 45.72 -0.55
C GLY A 12 12.99 44.33 -0.70
N LYS A 13 11.81 44.14 -0.12
CA LYS A 13 11.02 42.90 -0.12
C LYS A 13 10.63 42.37 -1.52
N GLY A 14 11.20 42.90 -2.60
CA GLY A 14 10.99 42.45 -3.98
C GLY A 14 11.41 41.00 -4.21
N TRP A 15 12.37 40.47 -3.45
CA TRP A 15 12.72 39.05 -3.55
C TRP A 15 11.59 38.11 -3.11
N LEU A 16 10.75 38.54 -2.15
CA LEU A 16 9.56 37.78 -1.74
C LEU A 16 8.50 37.78 -2.84
N TRP A 17 8.38 38.89 -3.58
CA TRP A 17 7.48 38.96 -4.73
C TRP A 17 7.92 38.03 -5.87
N LEU A 18 9.24 37.87 -6.09
CA LEU A 18 9.74 36.91 -7.07
C LEU A 18 9.44 35.45 -6.67
N ILE A 19 9.59 35.12 -5.38
CA ILE A 19 9.25 33.78 -4.87
C ILE A 19 7.74 33.53 -4.97
N LEU A 20 6.92 34.51 -4.60
CA LEU A 20 5.47 34.39 -4.69
C LEU A 20 5.00 34.22 -6.14
N LEU A 21 5.57 35.00 -7.07
CA LEU A 21 5.31 34.86 -8.49
C LEU A 21 5.69 33.46 -8.99
N LEU A 22 6.85 32.94 -8.58
CA LEU A 22 7.33 31.62 -8.97
C LEU A 22 6.41 30.50 -8.46
N LEU A 23 5.92 30.60 -7.22
CA LEU A 23 4.94 29.64 -6.68
C LEU A 23 3.62 29.67 -7.43
N ILE A 24 3.12 30.86 -7.79
CA ILE A 24 1.89 31.01 -8.58
C ILE A 24 2.06 30.39 -9.97
N VAL A 25 3.20 30.62 -10.63
CA VAL A 25 3.48 30.02 -11.95
C VAL A 25 3.59 28.50 -11.85
N ALA A 26 4.24 27.96 -10.81
CA ALA A 26 4.33 26.51 -10.60
C ALA A 26 2.95 25.88 -10.37
N ALA A 27 2.08 26.52 -9.58
CA ALA A 27 0.72 26.05 -9.35
C ALA A 27 -0.14 26.10 -10.62
N LEU A 28 -0.01 27.16 -11.43
CA LEU A 28 -0.70 27.28 -12.72
C LEU A 28 -0.19 26.26 -13.74
N ALA A 29 1.11 25.99 -13.77
CA ALA A 29 1.68 24.96 -14.63
C ALA A 29 1.16 23.57 -14.21
N TRP A 30 1.19 23.26 -12.92
CA TRP A 30 0.63 22.01 -12.39
C TRP A 30 -0.83 21.83 -12.81
N TRP A 31 -1.64 22.88 -12.64
CA TRP A 31 -3.06 22.84 -13.01
C TRP A 31 -3.29 22.70 -14.52
N LEU A 32 -2.47 23.32 -15.37
CA LEU A 32 -2.62 23.24 -16.83
C LEU A 32 -2.14 21.91 -17.43
N PHE A 33 -1.17 21.24 -16.80
CA PHE A 33 -0.62 19.96 -17.29
C PHE A 33 -1.47 18.74 -16.88
N ASP A 34 -2.32 18.85 -15.85
CA ASP A 34 -3.24 17.78 -15.42
C ASP A 34 -4.27 17.44 -16.52
N GLU A 35 -4.79 18.45 -17.22
CA GLU A 35 -5.78 18.27 -18.31
C GLU A 35 -5.14 17.82 -19.65
N ALA A 36 -3.82 17.94 -19.80
CA ALA A 36 -3.12 17.60 -21.05
C ALA A 36 -2.70 16.12 -21.11
N ALA A 37 -2.89 15.36 -20.02
CA ALA A 37 -2.54 13.94 -19.93
C ALA A 37 -3.67 13.00 -20.40
N GLU A 38 -4.87 13.52 -20.70
CA GLU A 38 -5.99 12.74 -21.27
C GLU A 38 -5.99 12.75 -22.82
N GLY A 39 -4.79 12.74 -23.41
CA GLY A 39 -4.58 12.66 -24.86
C GLY A 39 -4.54 11.22 -25.36
N ASP A 40 -5.73 10.68 -25.65
CA ASP A 40 -6.05 9.67 -26.68
C ASP A 40 -4.87 9.17 -27.53
N LEU A 41 -4.27 8.04 -27.14
CA LEU A 41 -3.47 7.15 -28.00
C LEU A 41 -3.52 5.72 -27.45
N ASP A 42 -4.50 4.94 -27.88
CA ASP A 42 -4.27 3.59 -28.41
C ASP A 42 -5.54 3.14 -29.15
N GLY A 43 -5.56 3.47 -30.44
CA GLY A 43 -6.34 2.74 -31.39
C GLY A 43 -5.62 1.44 -31.72
N ASP A 44 -6.22 0.31 -31.34
CA ASP A 44 -6.08 -0.93 -32.07
C ASP A 44 -7.47 -1.42 -32.50
N ASP A 45 -7.57 -1.53 -33.82
CA ASP A 45 -8.73 -1.85 -34.64
C ASP A 45 -9.02 -3.36 -34.49
N GLU A 46 -9.78 -3.78 -33.46
CA GLU A 46 -10.23 -5.17 -33.37
C GLU A 46 -11.54 -5.37 -34.15
N VAL A 47 -11.33 -5.72 -35.42
CA VAL A 47 -12.21 -6.43 -36.34
C VAL A 47 -13.36 -7.19 -35.67
N VAL A 48 -14.58 -6.72 -35.99
CA VAL A 48 -15.83 -7.47 -35.87
C VAL A 48 -15.72 -8.80 -36.61
N LEU A 49 -15.61 -9.91 -35.88
CA LEU A 49 -15.80 -11.26 -36.42
C LEU A 49 -16.70 -12.09 -35.50
N GLU A 50 -17.90 -12.34 -36.03
CA GLU A 50 -18.82 -13.46 -35.79
C GLU A 50 -19.09 -13.94 -34.35
N GLN A 51 -20.30 -13.56 -33.91
CA GLN A 51 -21.26 -14.36 -33.15
C GLN A 51 -20.93 -15.87 -33.04
N ALA A 52 -20.44 -16.26 -31.87
CA ALA A 52 -20.61 -17.60 -31.33
C ALA A 52 -21.22 -17.47 -29.93
N GLU A 53 -22.42 -18.01 -29.76
CA GLU A 53 -23.17 -18.01 -28.51
C GLU A 53 -22.38 -18.76 -27.42
N PRO A 54 -22.05 -18.16 -26.26
CA PRO A 54 -21.62 -18.94 -25.12
C PRO A 54 -22.84 -19.45 -24.36
N VAL A 55 -22.93 -20.79 -24.33
CA VAL A 55 -23.81 -21.59 -23.49
C VAL A 55 -23.82 -21.07 -22.06
N THR A 56 -25.01 -20.75 -21.57
CA THR A 56 -25.31 -20.42 -20.18
C THR A 56 -24.79 -21.53 -19.28
N THR A 57 -23.68 -21.28 -18.59
CA THR A 57 -23.24 -22.12 -17.48
C THR A 57 -23.55 -21.32 -16.22
N ASP A 58 -24.58 -21.74 -15.50
CA ASP A 58 -24.93 -21.25 -14.17
C ASP A 58 -23.69 -21.26 -13.26
N THR A 59 -23.07 -20.09 -13.09
CA THR A 59 -22.13 -19.83 -12.00
C THR A 59 -22.77 -18.78 -11.12
N THR A 60 -23.56 -19.27 -10.16
CA THR A 60 -23.96 -18.52 -8.98
C THR A 60 -22.71 -18.33 -8.12
N GLY A 61 -22.21 -17.10 -7.97
CA GLY A 61 -21.18 -16.78 -6.99
C GLY A 61 -20.46 -15.47 -7.26
N MET A 62 -20.75 -14.46 -6.45
CA MET A 62 -20.01 -13.20 -6.27
C MET A 62 -19.85 -12.29 -7.50
N ALA A 63 -20.93 -11.58 -7.83
CA ALA A 63 -20.77 -10.16 -8.16
C ALA A 63 -20.55 -9.44 -6.82
N GLU A 64 -19.30 -9.31 -6.40
CA GLU A 64 -18.93 -8.59 -5.18
C GLU A 64 -18.91 -7.09 -5.46
N THR A 65 -19.81 -6.41 -4.78
CA THR A 65 -20.03 -4.98 -4.61
C THR A 65 -18.87 -4.05 -5.00
N ALA A 66 -19.03 -3.38 -6.14
CA ALA A 66 -18.35 -2.12 -6.42
C ALA A 66 -18.81 -1.03 -5.44
N GLY A 67 -18.13 -0.94 -4.29
CA GLY A 67 -18.38 0.06 -3.25
C GLY A 67 -17.19 0.12 -2.30
N ALA A 68 -16.36 1.16 -2.46
CA ALA A 68 -15.01 1.30 -1.87
C ALA A 68 -14.07 0.18 -2.32
N GLY A 69 -13.15 0.49 -3.25
CA GLY A 69 -12.28 -0.49 -3.91
C GLY A 69 -11.74 -1.56 -2.95
N GLU A 70 -11.98 -2.83 -3.29
CA GLU A 70 -11.60 -3.98 -2.48
C GLU A 70 -10.16 -3.84 -2.01
N MET A 71 -9.94 -4.03 -0.70
CA MET A 71 -8.62 -3.95 -0.11
C MET A 71 -7.85 -5.25 -0.36
N THR A 72 -7.47 -5.47 -1.63
CA THR A 72 -6.69 -6.64 -2.04
C THR A 72 -5.19 -6.38 -1.92
N ILE A 73 -4.38 -7.43 -1.82
CA ILE A 73 -2.91 -7.31 -1.78
C ILE A 73 -2.38 -6.62 -3.04
N ALA A 74 -2.94 -6.95 -4.20
CA ALA A 74 -2.58 -6.32 -5.48
C ALA A 74 -2.88 -4.81 -5.48
N ALA A 75 -4.04 -4.40 -4.97
CA ALA A 75 -4.40 -2.98 -4.91
C ALA A 75 -3.51 -2.19 -3.92
N ILE A 76 -3.22 -2.78 -2.75
CA ILE A 76 -2.33 -2.18 -1.75
C ILE A 76 -0.91 -2.04 -2.30
N THR A 77 -0.38 -3.06 -2.96
CA THR A 77 0.99 -3.03 -3.48
C THR A 77 1.15 -2.09 -4.68
N ALA A 78 0.09 -1.90 -5.47
CA ALA A 78 0.07 -0.94 -6.57
C ALA A 78 0.05 0.52 -6.08
N ASN A 79 -0.77 0.84 -5.06
CA ASN A 79 -0.95 2.21 -4.56
C ASN A 79 -0.92 2.30 -3.01
N PRO A 80 0.21 1.97 -2.36
CA PRO A 80 0.28 1.75 -0.91
C PRO A 80 -0.14 2.97 -0.08
N SER A 81 0.17 4.18 -0.55
CA SER A 81 -0.15 5.43 0.13
C SER A 81 -1.65 5.68 0.30
N GLU A 82 -2.50 5.11 -0.55
CA GLU A 82 -3.95 5.26 -0.43
C GLU A 82 -4.56 4.38 0.67
N TYR A 83 -3.81 3.36 1.11
CA TYR A 83 -4.27 2.35 2.05
C TYR A 83 -3.67 2.48 3.44
N TYR A 84 -2.63 3.31 3.64
CA TYR A 84 -2.05 3.53 4.97
C TYR A 84 -3.11 3.94 6.00
N GLY A 85 -3.08 3.25 7.15
CA GLY A 85 -4.03 3.45 8.24
C GLY A 85 -5.42 2.87 7.99
N ARG A 86 -5.72 2.31 6.81
CA ARG A 86 -6.98 1.61 6.60
C ARG A 86 -6.96 0.27 7.34
N GLU A 87 -8.07 0.02 8.02
CA GLU A 87 -8.33 -1.20 8.76
C GLU A 87 -9.33 -2.07 7.99
N GLY A 88 -9.44 -3.34 8.39
CA GLY A 88 -10.44 -4.26 7.85
C GLY A 88 -9.97 -5.00 6.60
N PHE A 89 -8.66 -5.15 6.39
CA PHE A 89 -8.17 -6.14 5.43
C PHE A 89 -8.72 -7.51 5.78
N SER A 90 -9.37 -8.16 4.83
CA SER A 90 -9.86 -9.52 4.96
C SER A 90 -9.65 -10.29 3.66
N GLY A 91 -9.22 -11.55 3.77
CA GLY A 91 -9.02 -12.40 2.61
C GLY A 91 -8.32 -13.71 2.95
N THR A 92 -8.43 -14.66 2.03
CA THR A 92 -7.73 -15.94 2.09
C THR A 92 -6.38 -15.80 1.39
N VAL A 93 -5.30 -16.08 2.11
CA VAL A 93 -3.93 -15.87 1.64
C VAL A 93 -3.08 -17.13 1.83
N THR A 94 -2.04 -17.28 1.02
CA THR A 94 -1.03 -18.35 1.21
C THR A 94 0.22 -17.79 1.87
N VAL A 95 0.79 -18.53 2.80
CA VAL A 95 2.01 -18.13 3.51
C VAL A 95 3.24 -18.42 2.66
N GLY A 96 3.98 -17.37 2.32
CA GLY A 96 5.30 -17.42 1.70
C GLY A 96 6.43 -17.41 2.72
N GLY A 97 7.62 -17.86 2.30
CA GLY A 97 8.86 -17.80 3.08
C GLY A 97 9.76 -16.63 2.67
N PRO A 98 10.70 -16.19 3.54
CA PRO A 98 11.01 -16.76 4.86
C PRO A 98 10.00 -16.37 5.95
N LEU A 99 9.85 -17.24 6.97
CA LEU A 99 9.15 -16.92 8.22
C LEU A 99 10.13 -16.27 9.19
N THR A 100 9.63 -15.31 9.97
CA THR A 100 10.36 -14.61 11.02
C THR A 100 9.62 -14.79 12.35
N ASP A 101 10.14 -14.25 13.45
CA ASP A 101 9.53 -14.47 14.77
C ASP A 101 8.12 -13.85 14.87
N ARG A 102 7.91 -12.71 14.19
CA ARG A 102 6.65 -11.95 14.26
C ARG A 102 6.05 -11.64 12.90
N GLY A 103 6.62 -12.16 11.82
CA GLY A 103 6.15 -11.83 10.49
C GLY A 103 6.35 -12.95 9.49
N PHE A 104 5.56 -12.89 8.45
CA PHE A 104 5.63 -13.81 7.33
C PHE A 104 5.10 -13.15 6.08
N TRP A 105 5.44 -13.74 4.94
CA TRP A 105 4.93 -13.26 3.67
C TRP A 105 3.56 -13.85 3.40
N ILE A 106 2.66 -13.03 2.89
CA ILE A 106 1.34 -13.46 2.42
C ILE A 106 1.22 -13.20 0.92
N GLU A 107 0.68 -14.19 0.23
CA GLU A 107 0.54 -14.21 -1.22
C GLU A 107 -0.94 -14.45 -1.59
N ASN A 108 -1.44 -13.66 -2.52
CA ASN A 108 -2.79 -13.79 -3.06
C ASN A 108 -2.81 -13.21 -4.48
N ASP A 109 -3.38 -13.95 -5.43
CA ASP A 109 -3.51 -13.57 -6.84
C ASP A 109 -2.21 -13.04 -7.50
N GLY A 110 -1.08 -13.65 -7.16
CA GLY A 110 0.24 -13.28 -7.70
C GLY A 110 0.86 -12.02 -7.10
N ALA A 111 0.17 -11.34 -6.19
CA ALA A 111 0.71 -10.26 -5.37
C ALA A 111 1.17 -10.79 -4.01
N ARG A 112 2.17 -10.12 -3.44
CA ARG A 112 2.81 -10.50 -2.18
C ARG A 112 3.01 -9.30 -1.28
N MET A 113 2.76 -9.46 0.01
CA MET A 113 2.96 -8.43 1.03
C MET A 113 3.49 -9.08 2.32
N PHE A 114 4.25 -8.32 3.09
CA PHE A 114 4.73 -8.79 4.40
C PHE A 114 3.69 -8.49 5.47
N ALA A 115 3.34 -9.51 6.25
CA ALA A 115 2.40 -9.42 7.37
C ALA A 115 3.15 -9.50 8.70
N ILE A 116 2.81 -8.61 9.62
CA ILE A 116 3.34 -8.53 10.97
C ILE A 116 2.22 -8.88 11.94
N VAL A 117 2.50 -9.81 12.82
CA VAL A 117 1.58 -10.31 13.83
C VAL A 117 1.74 -9.53 15.13
N ILE A 118 0.64 -8.97 15.62
CA ILE A 118 0.56 -8.28 16.91
C ILE A 118 -0.33 -9.07 17.89
N ASP A 119 -0.03 -8.93 19.20
CA ASP A 119 -0.49 -9.72 20.38
C ASP A 119 0.50 -10.82 20.84
N GLN A 120 0.79 -10.83 22.16
CA GLN A 120 1.36 -11.96 22.93
C GLN A 120 0.82 -11.94 24.39
N PRO A 121 0.80 -13.06 25.14
CA PRO A 121 1.06 -14.44 24.73
C PRO A 121 -0.23 -15.29 24.72
N ARG A 122 -0.44 -16.12 23.69
CA ARG A 122 -1.25 -17.33 23.87
C ARG A 122 -0.45 -18.35 24.68
N GLU A 123 -1.15 -19.20 25.42
CA GLU A 123 -0.53 -20.41 26.01
C GLU A 123 0.06 -21.36 24.94
N ARG A 124 -0.22 -21.13 23.64
CA ARG A 124 0.33 -21.88 22.50
C ARG A 124 0.54 -20.97 21.27
N PRO A 125 1.76 -20.92 20.69
CA PRO A 125 2.03 -20.27 19.41
C PRO A 125 1.11 -20.83 18.31
N VAL A 126 0.64 -19.97 17.40
CA VAL A 126 0.00 -20.44 16.16
C VAL A 126 1.10 -21.02 15.27
N ASP A 127 1.03 -22.32 14.97
CA ASP A 127 2.03 -23.03 14.16
C ASP A 127 1.78 -22.76 12.67
N ILE A 128 2.19 -21.57 12.22
CA ILE A 128 2.10 -21.15 10.82
C ILE A 128 3.29 -21.74 10.06
N ASN A 129 2.99 -22.53 9.04
CA ASN A 129 3.99 -23.14 8.17
C ASN A 129 3.97 -22.49 6.78
N VAL A 130 5.12 -22.44 6.12
CA VAL A 130 5.20 -22.00 4.72
C VAL A 130 4.32 -22.90 3.85
N GLY A 131 3.52 -22.30 2.98
CA GLY A 131 2.54 -22.98 2.12
C GLY A 131 1.19 -23.22 2.80
N ALA A 132 1.01 -22.84 4.07
CA ALA A 132 -0.29 -22.87 4.72
C ALA A 132 -1.24 -21.83 4.09
N THR A 133 -2.53 -22.14 4.07
CA THR A 133 -3.58 -21.19 3.72
C THR A 133 -4.13 -20.58 5.02
N LEU A 134 -4.22 -19.25 5.05
CA LEU A 134 -4.73 -18.50 6.18
C LEU A 134 -5.95 -17.69 5.75
N ASP A 135 -6.97 -17.69 6.61
CA ASP A 135 -8.07 -16.74 6.53
C ASP A 135 -7.78 -15.58 7.48
N ILE A 136 -7.58 -14.40 6.89
CA ILE A 136 -7.39 -13.16 7.64
C ILE A 136 -8.72 -12.42 7.67
N THR A 137 -9.21 -12.09 8.86
CA THR A 137 -10.51 -11.41 9.05
C THR A 137 -10.40 -9.96 9.49
N GLY A 138 -9.17 -9.47 9.67
CA GLY A 138 -8.91 -8.08 10.01
C GLY A 138 -7.43 -7.76 10.17
N GLY A 139 -6.98 -6.72 9.49
CA GLY A 139 -5.67 -6.11 9.71
C GLY A 139 -5.64 -4.66 9.24
N THR A 140 -4.55 -3.98 9.57
CA THR A 140 -4.31 -2.57 9.29
C THR A 140 -3.10 -2.43 8.39
N ILE A 141 -3.23 -1.68 7.31
CA ILE A 141 -2.10 -1.40 6.42
C ILE A 141 -1.26 -0.27 7.03
N ARG A 142 0.05 -0.47 7.14
CA ARG A 142 0.99 0.48 7.73
C ARG A 142 2.21 0.68 6.84
N GLN A 143 2.88 1.81 7.03
CA GLN A 143 4.18 2.06 6.46
C GLN A 143 5.26 1.37 7.32
N PRO A 144 6.25 0.69 6.74
CA PRO A 144 7.30 0.00 7.51
C PRO A 144 8.18 0.91 8.36
N SER A 145 8.17 2.22 8.14
CA SER A 145 8.89 3.17 9.01
C SER A 145 8.09 3.61 10.24
N GLU A 146 6.81 3.22 10.36
CA GLU A 146 5.91 3.65 11.44
C GLU A 146 5.52 2.50 12.39
N ILE A 147 6.19 1.36 12.28
CA ILE A 147 5.90 0.12 13.03
C ILE A 147 6.82 -0.08 14.25
N GLU A 148 7.59 0.94 14.62
CA GLU A 148 8.43 0.91 15.83
C GLU A 148 7.57 0.86 17.11
N ASP A 149 6.32 1.36 17.06
CA ASP A 149 5.39 1.41 18.19
C ASP A 149 4.31 0.29 18.13
N LEU A 150 4.61 -0.85 17.50
CA LEU A 150 3.66 -1.97 17.44
C LEU A 150 3.44 -2.62 18.82
N ALA A 151 2.20 -3.03 19.07
CA ALA A 151 1.87 -3.80 20.26
C ALA A 151 2.58 -5.16 20.25
N GLY A 152 3.18 -5.54 21.39
CA GLY A 152 3.90 -6.80 21.57
C GLY A 152 5.36 -6.56 21.97
N ASP A 153 6.21 -7.55 21.69
CA ASP A 153 7.67 -7.41 21.81
C ASP A 153 8.21 -6.44 20.74
N ASP A 154 9.51 -6.19 20.73
CA ASP A 154 10.15 -5.48 19.62
C ASP A 154 10.23 -6.39 18.37
N LEU A 155 10.41 -5.80 17.19
CA LEU A 155 10.72 -6.57 15.99
C LEU A 155 12.20 -6.95 16.01
N ASP A 156 12.51 -8.21 15.74
CA ASP A 156 13.88 -8.68 15.61
C ASP A 156 14.50 -8.25 14.28
N ALA A 157 15.83 -8.37 14.19
CA ALA A 157 16.57 -7.96 13.01
C ALA A 157 16.14 -8.75 11.76
N ASP A 158 15.81 -10.04 11.88
CA ASP A 158 15.41 -10.84 10.72
C ASP A 158 14.04 -10.38 10.19
N THR A 159 13.12 -9.98 11.07
CA THR A 159 11.84 -9.35 10.67
C THR A 159 12.07 -8.02 9.96
N ILE A 160 12.98 -7.18 10.48
CA ILE A 160 13.31 -5.88 9.88
C ILE A 160 13.94 -6.05 8.49
N ASP A 161 14.89 -6.96 8.36
CA ASP A 161 15.56 -7.26 7.10
C ASP A 161 14.57 -7.88 6.09
N ALA A 162 13.65 -8.74 6.55
CA ALA A 162 12.66 -9.37 5.69
C ALA A 162 11.67 -8.38 5.05
N MET A 163 11.38 -7.25 5.72
CA MET A 163 10.49 -6.21 5.18
C MET A 163 11.24 -5.07 4.46
N GLU A 164 12.56 -5.16 4.32
CA GLU A 164 13.34 -4.13 3.63
C GLU A 164 12.85 -3.92 2.19
N GLY A 165 12.66 -2.66 1.80
CA GLY A 165 12.15 -2.30 0.48
C GLY A 165 10.63 -2.44 0.29
N GLN A 166 9.90 -2.91 1.31
CA GLN A 166 8.44 -2.86 1.27
C GLN A 166 7.94 -1.43 1.42
N GLN A 167 6.89 -1.10 0.65
CA GLN A 167 6.22 0.21 0.76
C GLN A 167 5.05 0.15 1.75
N ALA A 168 4.47 -1.02 1.96
CA ALA A 168 3.37 -1.26 2.89
C ALA A 168 3.53 -2.63 3.56
N VAL A 169 3.08 -2.72 4.80
CA VAL A 169 2.98 -3.96 5.57
C VAL A 169 1.58 -4.11 6.12
N LEU A 170 1.12 -5.36 6.24
CA LEU A 170 -0.13 -5.68 6.92
C LEU A 170 0.16 -5.96 8.38
N VAL A 171 -0.40 -5.16 9.27
CA VAL A 171 -0.37 -5.43 10.71
C VAL A 171 -1.65 -6.16 11.08
N VAL A 172 -1.53 -7.40 11.53
CA VAL A 172 -2.66 -8.28 11.81
C VAL A 172 -2.57 -8.77 13.25
N SER A 173 -3.70 -8.75 13.96
CA SER A 173 -3.74 -9.37 15.28
C SER A 173 -3.81 -10.89 15.14
N GLU A 174 -3.11 -11.63 16.00
CA GLU A 174 -3.16 -13.09 16.01
C GLU A 174 -4.59 -13.65 16.01
N ARG A 175 -5.50 -12.99 16.73
CA ARG A 175 -6.91 -13.40 16.87
C ARG A 175 -7.71 -13.36 15.55
N ASN A 176 -7.19 -12.67 14.54
CA ASN A 176 -7.82 -12.48 13.24
C ASN A 176 -7.23 -13.42 12.18
N ILE A 177 -6.37 -14.36 12.58
CA ILE A 177 -5.72 -15.34 11.71
C ILE A 177 -6.26 -16.72 12.08
N ASP A 178 -6.91 -17.36 11.11
CA ASP A 178 -7.30 -18.76 11.19
C ASP A 178 -6.57 -19.57 10.11
N ILE A 179 -6.02 -20.73 10.49
CA ILE A 179 -5.42 -21.64 9.52
C ILE A 179 -6.55 -22.46 8.89
N SER A 180 -6.78 -22.28 7.59
CA SER A 180 -7.72 -23.10 6.85
C SER A 180 -7.06 -24.47 6.64
N GLU A 181 -7.52 -25.51 7.35
CA GLU A 181 -7.11 -26.88 7.03
C GLU A 181 -7.53 -27.17 5.58
N ALA A 182 -6.56 -27.49 4.71
CA ALA A 182 -6.86 -28.05 3.42
C ALA A 182 -7.63 -29.36 3.65
N ALA A 183 -8.92 -29.37 3.30
CA ALA A 183 -9.78 -30.55 3.37
C ALA A 183 -9.32 -31.66 2.42
#